data_AF-A0A956C5M4-F1
#
_entry.id   AF-A0A956C5M4-F1
#
_cell.length_a   1.000
_cell.length_b   1.000
_cell.length_c   1.000
_cell.angle_alpha   90.00
_cell.angle_beta   90.00
_cell.angle_gamma   90.00
#
_symmetry.space_group_name_H-M   'P 1'
#
loop_
_entity.id
_entity.type
_entity.pdbx_description
1 polymer ?
#
loop_
_entity_poly.entity_id
_entity_poly.type
_entity_poly.pdbx_seq_one_letter_code
_entity_poly.pdbx_strand_id
1 'polypeptide(L)'
;MRPRAPLAALLAAVAFWGAACNGAATDAPSDAGSDASADGLAPPAPSDATAAPSADAGDVDAGDAGDEAVTSTAQCFIYCDRVERSCTGEMKQFVSRNACLRACNLYPEGQPSDSSGNTRYCRALHSVAAEDYVDQRRGHCLHAGAYGYGGCGEPCEAFCVFALRWCTTSAAPPPYATEAECLTACNAFEAALPAPSPGIPQYNAAGPLTGDSVDCRQVHMMLALESTSARDLHCPAVAVASTACK
;
A
#
# COMPACT_ATOMS: atom_id res chain seq x y z
N MET A 1 41.36 -36.60 1.29
CA MET A 1 41.74 -35.65 2.37
C MET A 1 42.09 -34.32 1.73
N ARG A 2 41.23 -33.32 1.82
CA ARG A 2 41.48 -31.96 1.29
C ARG A 2 41.89 -31.05 2.45
N PRO A 3 42.97 -30.25 2.35
CA PRO A 3 43.39 -29.40 3.45
C PRO A 3 42.47 -28.18 3.58
N ARG A 4 42.14 -27.83 4.83
CA ARG A 4 41.40 -26.62 5.21
C ARG A 4 42.37 -25.44 5.24
N ALA A 5 42.01 -24.35 4.57
CA ALA A 5 42.68 -23.06 4.72
C ALA A 5 42.15 -22.32 5.97
N PRO A 6 42.98 -21.55 6.71
CA PRO A 6 42.55 -20.83 7.90
C PRO A 6 41.83 -19.53 7.57
N LEU A 7 40.75 -19.25 8.32
CA LEU A 7 40.10 -17.94 8.37
C LEU A 7 41.05 -16.91 8.98
N ALA A 8 41.42 -15.90 8.20
CA ALA A 8 42.02 -14.66 8.70
C ALA A 8 40.90 -13.64 8.96
N ALA A 9 40.78 -13.22 10.21
CA ALA A 9 39.87 -12.18 10.66
C ALA A 9 40.33 -10.80 10.15
N LEU A 10 39.52 -10.14 9.33
CA LEU A 10 39.67 -8.72 9.02
C LEU A 10 38.90 -7.90 10.06
N LEU A 11 39.64 -7.29 10.99
CA LEU A 11 39.19 -6.16 11.80
C LEU A 11 39.30 -4.89 10.93
N ALA A 12 38.18 -4.41 10.41
CA ALA A 12 38.11 -3.10 9.77
C ALA A 12 37.76 -2.04 10.83
N ALA A 13 38.70 -1.12 11.05
CA ALA A 13 38.52 0.05 11.89
C ALA A 13 37.54 1.03 11.23
N VAL A 14 36.49 1.42 11.95
CA VAL A 14 35.55 2.47 11.53
C VAL A 14 36.15 3.82 11.94
N ALA A 15 36.66 4.57 10.97
CA ALA A 15 37.09 5.93 11.16
C ALA A 15 35.88 6.88 11.16
N PHE A 16 35.62 7.51 12.31
CA PHE A 16 34.68 8.62 12.43
C PHE A 16 35.24 9.85 11.70
N TRP A 17 34.58 10.29 10.63
CA TRP A 17 34.77 11.61 10.06
C TRP A 17 33.58 12.48 10.43
N GLY A 18 33.82 13.43 11.33
CA GLY A 18 32.91 14.55 11.57
C GLY A 18 32.97 15.52 10.41
N ALA A 19 31.87 15.64 9.67
CA ALA A 19 31.69 16.71 8.70
C ALA A 19 30.96 17.87 9.38
N ALA A 20 31.65 19.01 9.43
CA ALA A 20 31.16 20.27 9.93
C ALA A 20 29.99 20.80 9.07
N CYS A 21 28.89 21.15 9.73
CA CYS A 21 27.85 21.99 9.15
C CYS A 21 28.35 23.44 9.15
N ASN A 22 28.76 23.97 8.01
CA ASN A 22 28.98 25.39 7.81
C ASN A 22 28.09 25.88 6.67
N GLY A 23 27.37 26.97 6.96
CA GLY A 23 26.13 27.36 6.30
C GLY A 23 26.25 28.01 4.93
N ALA A 24 25.07 28.36 4.40
CA ALA A 24 24.79 29.63 3.75
C ALA A 24 23.26 29.67 3.51
N ALA A 25 22.56 30.48 4.31
CA ALA A 25 21.25 30.98 3.94
C ALA A 25 21.47 32.00 2.82
N THR A 26 20.87 31.77 1.65
CA THR A 26 20.75 32.77 0.61
C THR A 26 19.28 33.08 0.41
N ASP A 27 18.93 34.30 0.79
CA ASP A 27 17.68 34.98 0.47
C ASP A 27 17.45 35.03 -1.05
N ALA A 28 16.20 34.84 -1.46
CA ALA A 28 15.69 35.22 -2.77
C ALA A 28 14.15 35.40 -2.69
N PRO A 29 13.57 36.24 -3.57
CA PRO A 29 12.66 37.30 -3.15
C PRO A 29 11.18 36.97 -3.23
N SER A 30 10.43 37.78 -2.47
CA SER A 30 9.01 38.05 -2.62
C SER A 30 8.66 38.43 -4.06
N ASP A 31 7.72 37.70 -4.67
CA ASP A 31 7.00 38.16 -5.84
C ASP A 31 5.53 38.37 -5.49
N ALA A 32 5.06 39.54 -5.86
CA ALA A 32 3.76 40.11 -5.56
C ALA A 32 2.87 40.09 -6.82
N GLY A 33 1.57 39.91 -6.59
CA GLY A 33 0.50 40.19 -7.57
C GLY A 33 0.16 39.02 -8.51
N SER A 34 -1.06 38.85 -9.01
CA SER A 34 -2.21 39.77 -9.03
C SER A 34 -3.50 38.97 -9.22
N ASP A 35 -4.53 39.41 -8.52
CA ASP A 35 -5.90 39.68 -8.96
C ASP A 35 -6.61 38.81 -10.03
N ALA A 36 -7.83 38.44 -9.60
CA ALA A 36 -9.09 38.43 -10.35
C ALA A 36 -9.32 37.36 -11.43
N SER A 37 -10.28 36.46 -11.17
CA SER A 37 -11.61 36.55 -11.80
C SER A 37 -12.60 35.62 -11.09
N ALA A 38 -13.62 36.24 -10.52
CA ALA A 38 -14.81 35.58 -10.02
C ALA A 38 -15.80 35.42 -11.17
N ASP A 39 -16.04 34.19 -11.61
CA ASP A 39 -17.22 33.84 -12.38
C ASP A 39 -18.19 33.08 -11.47
N GLY A 40 -19.22 33.81 -11.07
CA GLY A 40 -20.34 33.30 -10.33
C GLY A 40 -21.20 32.38 -11.20
N LEU A 41 -21.31 31.12 -10.77
CA LEU A 41 -22.43 30.27 -11.13
C LEU A 41 -23.37 30.20 -9.93
N ALA A 42 -24.58 30.68 -10.17
CA ALA A 42 -25.67 30.76 -9.22
C ALA A 42 -26.03 29.39 -8.61
N PRO A 43 -26.47 29.35 -7.34
CA PRO A 43 -27.03 28.14 -6.75
C PRO A 43 -28.39 27.81 -7.40
N PRO A 44 -28.68 26.55 -7.73
CA PRO A 44 -30.05 26.13 -8.04
C PRO A 44 -30.93 26.22 -6.79
N ALA A 45 -32.15 26.70 -6.99
CA ALA A 45 -33.18 26.91 -5.99
C ALA A 45 -33.58 25.62 -5.23
N PRO A 46 -34.06 25.74 -3.98
CA PRO A 46 -34.58 24.62 -3.22
C PRO A 46 -35.93 24.17 -3.81
N SER A 47 -36.05 22.89 -4.13
CA SER A 47 -37.35 22.29 -4.46
C SER A 47 -38.00 21.77 -3.19
N ASP A 48 -39.21 22.25 -2.98
CA ASP A 48 -40.11 21.98 -1.86
C ASP A 48 -40.46 20.50 -1.65
N ALA A 49 -40.49 20.17 -0.36
CA ALA A 49 -41.37 19.29 0.39
C ALA A 49 -42.31 18.31 -0.36
N THR A 50 -42.13 17.03 -0.06
CA THR A 50 -43.26 16.13 0.23
C THR A 50 -43.01 15.41 1.55
N ALA A 51 -43.99 15.53 2.45
CA ALA A 51 -44.01 15.02 3.80
C ALA A 51 -44.44 13.54 3.88
N ALA A 52 -44.01 12.93 5.00
CA ALA A 52 -44.58 11.79 5.74
C ALA A 52 -44.30 10.35 5.24
N PRO A 53 -44.35 9.32 6.13
CA PRO A 53 -44.67 9.34 7.56
C PRO A 53 -43.56 8.80 8.49
N SER A 54 -43.71 9.16 9.78
CA SER A 54 -43.08 8.49 10.92
C SER A 54 -43.38 6.99 10.94
N ALA A 55 -42.32 6.18 11.01
CA ALA A 55 -42.33 4.83 11.57
C ALA A 55 -41.36 4.87 12.75
N ASP A 56 -41.89 4.96 13.96
CA ASP A 56 -41.98 3.83 14.89
C ASP A 56 -40.58 3.42 15.38
N ALA A 57 -40.22 3.99 16.53
CA ALA A 57 -39.05 3.61 17.30
C ALA A 57 -39.32 2.25 17.94
N GLY A 58 -39.11 1.19 17.15
CA GLY A 58 -39.01 -0.17 17.63
C GLY A 58 -37.71 -0.34 18.41
N ASP A 59 -37.88 -0.49 19.72
CA ASP A 59 -37.05 -1.23 20.66
C ASP A 59 -35.97 -2.10 19.98
N VAL A 60 -34.71 -1.64 20.01
CA VAL A 60 -33.57 -2.49 19.69
C VAL A 60 -33.20 -3.26 20.94
N ASP A 61 -33.78 -4.45 21.05
CA ASP A 61 -33.35 -5.50 21.95
C ASP A 61 -31.82 -5.60 21.91
N ALA A 62 -31.18 -5.26 23.03
CA ALA A 62 -29.77 -5.53 23.30
C ALA A 62 -29.62 -7.04 23.57
N GLY A 63 -29.86 -7.83 22.53
CA GLY A 63 -29.86 -9.28 22.56
C GLY A 63 -28.63 -9.85 21.88
N ASP A 64 -27.76 -10.42 22.71
CA ASP A 64 -26.81 -11.48 22.37
C ASP A 64 -25.66 -11.11 21.42
N ALA A 65 -24.48 -10.89 22.01
CA ALA A 65 -23.20 -10.94 21.34
C ALA A 65 -22.89 -12.38 20.93
N GLY A 66 -23.67 -12.90 19.99
CA GLY A 66 -23.26 -14.02 19.16
C GLY A 66 -22.06 -13.56 18.33
N ASP A 67 -20.96 -14.28 18.47
CA ASP A 67 -19.70 -14.16 17.72
C ASP A 67 -19.96 -14.52 16.24
N GLU A 68 -20.84 -13.75 15.59
CA GLU A 68 -21.14 -13.86 14.18
C GLU A 68 -19.86 -13.50 13.44
N ALA A 69 -19.24 -14.52 12.86
CA ALA A 69 -18.05 -14.40 12.04
C ALA A 69 -18.26 -13.26 11.04
N VAL A 70 -17.69 -12.09 11.35
CA VAL A 70 -17.80 -10.90 10.52
C VAL A 70 -17.32 -11.33 9.14
N THR A 71 -18.23 -11.31 8.16
CA THR A 71 -17.89 -11.83 6.84
C THR A 71 -16.61 -11.16 6.34
N SER A 72 -15.79 -11.93 5.63
CA SER A 72 -14.54 -11.46 5.04
C SER A 72 -14.69 -10.13 4.28
N THR A 73 -15.88 -9.85 3.75
CA THR A 73 -16.23 -8.61 3.07
C THR A 73 -16.40 -7.42 4.03
N ALA A 74 -17.14 -7.58 5.13
CA ALA A 74 -17.36 -6.51 6.11
C ALA A 74 -16.05 -6.09 6.80
N GLN A 75 -15.18 -7.06 7.11
CA GLN A 75 -13.83 -6.76 7.63
C GLN A 75 -13.01 -5.92 6.66
N CYS A 76 -13.06 -6.24 5.37
CA CYS A 76 -12.35 -5.46 4.35
C CYS A 76 -12.87 -4.03 4.22
N PHE A 77 -14.17 -3.80 4.37
CA PHE A 77 -14.71 -2.44 4.41
C PHE A 77 -14.14 -1.63 5.58
N ILE A 78 -14.21 -2.19 6.80
CA ILE A 78 -13.68 -1.54 8.01
C ILE A 78 -12.18 -1.23 7.86
N TYR A 79 -11.40 -2.22 7.41
CA TYR A 79 -9.98 -2.05 7.17
C TYR A 79 -9.68 -0.94 6.14
N CYS A 80 -10.36 -0.97 4.98
CA CYS A 80 -10.13 0.04 3.94
C CYS A 80 -10.59 1.44 4.36
N ASP A 81 -11.67 1.56 5.14
CA ASP A 81 -12.08 2.84 5.74
C ASP A 81 -10.99 3.45 6.61
N ARG A 82 -10.33 2.64 7.44
CA ARG A 82 -9.26 3.10 8.35
C ARG A 82 -8.00 3.47 7.59
N VAL A 83 -7.59 2.64 6.62
CA VAL A 83 -6.41 2.94 5.80
C VAL A 83 -6.62 4.23 5.01
N GLU A 84 -7.76 4.41 4.35
CA GLU A 84 -8.01 5.63 3.57
C GLU A 84 -8.08 6.90 4.45
N ARG A 85 -8.56 6.77 5.68
CA ARG A 85 -8.65 7.89 6.63
C ARG A 85 -7.30 8.30 7.20
N SER A 86 -6.47 7.33 7.57
CA SER A 86 -5.17 7.59 8.22
C SER A 86 -4.03 7.75 7.24
N CYS A 87 -4.02 6.96 6.17
CA CYS A 87 -2.89 6.82 5.26
C CYS A 87 -3.14 7.65 4.00
N THR A 88 -2.97 8.97 4.11
CA THR A 88 -3.22 9.95 3.05
C THR A 88 -1.92 10.57 2.53
N GLY A 89 -2.00 11.32 1.42
CA GLY A 89 -0.85 12.05 0.87
C GLY A 89 0.30 11.10 0.51
N GLU A 90 1.50 11.40 1.01
CA GLU A 90 2.68 10.55 0.82
C GLU A 90 2.57 9.17 1.49
N MET A 91 1.65 9.01 2.46
CA MET A 91 1.39 7.73 3.12
C MET A 91 0.28 6.93 2.40
N LYS A 92 -0.24 7.40 1.26
CA LYS A 92 -1.30 6.69 0.53
C LYS A 92 -0.85 5.31 0.06
N GLN A 93 -1.54 4.27 0.55
CA GLN A 93 -1.17 2.87 0.33
C GLN A 93 -1.91 2.18 -0.83
N PHE A 94 -3.08 2.70 -1.23
CA PHE A 94 -3.89 2.12 -2.29
C PHE A 94 -4.25 3.18 -3.31
N VAL A 95 -4.21 2.86 -4.61
CA VAL A 95 -4.57 3.81 -5.67
C VAL A 95 -6.03 4.27 -5.55
N SER A 96 -6.91 3.37 -5.11
CA SER A 96 -8.33 3.61 -4.88
C SER A 96 -8.92 2.64 -3.85
N ARG A 97 -10.14 2.96 -3.39
CA ARG A 97 -11.01 2.10 -2.57
C ARG A 97 -11.15 0.70 -3.13
N ASN A 98 -11.38 0.62 -4.45
CA ASN A 98 -11.61 -0.65 -5.12
C ASN A 98 -10.35 -1.54 -5.05
N ALA A 99 -9.18 -0.94 -5.32
CA ALA A 99 -7.91 -1.63 -5.18
C ALA A 99 -7.69 -2.13 -3.74
N CYS A 100 -8.01 -1.33 -2.72
CA CYS A 100 -7.94 -1.76 -1.32
C CYS A 100 -8.84 -2.96 -1.02
N LEU A 101 -10.12 -2.88 -1.42
CA LEU A 101 -11.09 -3.96 -1.16
C LEU A 101 -10.70 -5.26 -1.88
N ARG A 102 -10.18 -5.18 -3.11
CA ARG A 102 -9.68 -6.36 -3.82
C ARG A 102 -8.42 -6.92 -3.18
N ALA A 103 -7.44 -6.08 -2.86
CA ALA A 103 -6.23 -6.52 -2.16
C ALA A 103 -6.59 -7.24 -0.85
N CYS A 104 -7.49 -6.65 -0.05
CA CYS A 104 -7.96 -7.23 1.19
C CYS A 104 -8.54 -8.64 1.02
N ASN A 105 -9.36 -8.83 -0.01
CA ASN A 105 -9.96 -10.13 -0.32
C ASN A 105 -8.95 -11.17 -0.83
N LEU A 106 -7.79 -10.74 -1.35
CA LEU A 106 -6.75 -11.63 -1.85
C LEU A 106 -5.77 -12.10 -0.77
N TYR A 107 -5.61 -11.35 0.32
CA TYR A 107 -4.74 -11.76 1.42
C TYR A 107 -5.21 -13.07 2.06
N PRO A 108 -4.28 -13.93 2.51
CA PRO A 108 -4.57 -14.91 3.54
C PRO A 108 -5.27 -14.25 4.72
N GLU A 109 -6.31 -14.88 5.26
CA GLU A 109 -7.08 -14.31 6.37
C GLU A 109 -6.21 -14.13 7.62
N GLY A 110 -5.52 -15.18 8.04
CA GLY A 110 -4.72 -15.20 9.27
C GLY A 110 -5.54 -15.54 10.51
N GLN A 111 -5.01 -15.19 11.68
CA GLN A 111 -5.70 -15.24 12.97
C GLN A 111 -5.97 -13.84 13.50
N PRO A 112 -7.04 -13.61 14.28
CA PRO A 112 -7.31 -12.30 14.89
C PRO A 112 -6.17 -11.73 15.73
N SER A 113 -5.29 -12.59 16.26
CA SER A 113 -4.11 -12.21 17.03
C SER A 113 -2.85 -11.95 16.20
N ASP A 114 -2.91 -12.09 14.88
CA ASP A 114 -1.75 -11.87 14.01
C ASP A 114 -1.31 -10.41 14.10
N SER A 115 -0.09 -10.20 14.59
CA SER A 115 0.60 -8.92 14.58
C SER A 115 1.77 -8.88 13.60
N SER A 116 1.96 -9.95 12.84
CA SER A 116 2.97 -10.08 11.80
C SER A 116 2.54 -11.10 10.74
N GLY A 117 3.32 -11.21 9.66
CA GLY A 117 3.04 -12.10 8.55
C GLY A 117 2.07 -11.51 7.52
N ASN A 118 2.06 -12.07 6.32
CA ASN A 118 1.24 -11.58 5.19
C ASN A 118 -0.23 -11.98 5.34
N THR A 119 -0.91 -11.44 6.36
CA THR A 119 -2.31 -11.75 6.67
C THR A 119 -3.18 -10.49 6.74
N ARG A 120 -4.47 -10.68 6.49
CA ARG A 120 -5.46 -9.61 6.58
C ARG A 120 -5.59 -9.07 8.00
N TYR A 121 -5.61 -9.94 9.01
CA TYR A 121 -5.73 -9.51 10.41
C TYR A 121 -4.53 -8.66 10.86
N CYS A 122 -3.30 -9.00 10.46
CA CYS A 122 -2.14 -8.15 10.71
C CYS A 122 -2.33 -6.74 10.13
N ARG A 123 -2.79 -6.64 8.87
CA ARG A 123 -3.01 -5.34 8.21
C ARG A 123 -4.13 -4.54 8.87
N ALA A 124 -5.19 -5.22 9.31
CA ALA A 124 -6.27 -4.60 10.07
C ALA A 124 -5.74 -4.03 11.39
N LEU A 125 -4.94 -4.78 12.15
CA LEU A 125 -4.29 -4.31 13.38
C LEU A 125 -3.46 -3.05 13.12
N HIS A 126 -2.63 -3.06 12.08
CA HIS A 126 -1.81 -1.89 11.74
C HIS A 126 -2.63 -0.70 11.22
N SER A 127 -3.80 -0.92 10.61
CA SER A 127 -4.70 0.18 10.22
C SER A 127 -5.28 0.89 11.45
N VAL A 128 -5.58 0.16 12.52
CA VAL A 128 -5.98 0.74 13.82
C VAL A 128 -4.83 1.53 14.43
N ALA A 129 -3.63 0.93 14.45
CA ALA A 129 -2.44 1.59 14.99
C ALA A 129 -2.08 2.89 14.23
N ALA A 130 -2.33 2.96 12.92
CA ALA A 130 -2.13 4.18 12.14
C ALA A 130 -3.08 5.33 12.53
N GLU A 131 -4.31 4.99 12.97
CA GLU A 131 -5.27 5.95 13.52
C GLU A 131 -4.81 6.44 14.90
N ASP A 132 -4.43 5.51 15.78
CA ASP A 132 -4.17 5.78 17.20
C ASP A 132 -2.80 6.43 17.47
N TYR A 133 -1.77 6.09 16.69
CA TYR A 133 -0.39 6.54 16.91
C TYR A 133 0.08 7.51 15.82
N VAL A 134 -0.36 8.77 15.90
CA VAL A 134 -0.08 9.81 14.88
C VAL A 134 1.42 9.96 14.58
N ASP A 135 2.28 9.94 15.60
CA ASP A 135 3.73 10.09 15.44
C ASP A 135 4.40 8.90 14.74
N GLN A 136 3.76 7.72 14.77
CA GLN A 136 4.25 6.47 14.16
C GLN A 136 3.43 6.05 12.95
N ARG A 137 2.47 6.89 12.54
CA ARG A 137 1.49 6.60 11.50
C ARG A 137 2.13 6.15 10.20
N ARG A 138 3.26 6.74 9.81
CA ARG A 138 3.97 6.35 8.58
C ARG A 138 4.36 4.88 8.58
N GLY A 139 4.95 4.39 9.66
CA GLY A 139 5.35 2.97 9.78
C GLY A 139 4.12 2.05 9.77
N HIS A 140 3.09 2.40 10.55
CA HIS A 140 1.85 1.63 10.58
C HIS A 140 1.10 1.63 9.24
N CYS A 141 1.14 2.73 8.48
CA CYS A 141 0.58 2.78 7.13
C CYS A 141 1.33 1.85 6.17
N LEU A 142 2.66 1.79 6.23
CA LEU A 142 3.42 0.85 5.40
C LEU A 142 3.07 -0.61 5.73
N HIS A 143 2.88 -0.93 7.01
CA HIS A 143 2.49 -2.26 7.44
C HIS A 143 1.03 -2.60 7.07
N ALA A 144 0.14 -1.65 7.26
CA ALA A 144 -1.27 -1.78 6.89
C ALA A 144 -1.49 -1.77 5.38
N GLY A 145 -0.55 -1.24 4.59
CA GLY A 145 -0.68 -1.03 3.16
C GLY A 145 -0.69 -2.31 2.33
N ALA A 146 -0.66 -2.16 1.00
CA ALA A 146 -0.80 -3.27 0.08
C ALA A 146 0.27 -4.37 0.27
N TYR A 147 1.51 -3.94 0.57
CA TYR A 147 2.71 -4.77 0.52
C TYR A 147 3.34 -5.07 1.89
N GLY A 148 2.87 -4.46 2.98
CA GLY A 148 3.25 -4.85 4.35
C GLY A 148 4.64 -4.43 4.83
N TYR A 149 5.61 -4.27 3.93
CA TYR A 149 6.95 -3.70 4.19
C TYR A 149 7.59 -4.16 5.50
N GLY A 150 7.57 -5.47 5.75
CA GLY A 150 8.22 -6.13 6.89
C GLY A 150 7.37 -6.23 8.16
N GLY A 151 6.28 -5.46 8.26
CA GLY A 151 5.32 -5.60 9.38
C GLY A 151 4.35 -6.76 9.14
N CYS A 152 3.56 -6.64 8.07
CA CYS A 152 2.61 -7.68 7.66
C CYS A 152 3.10 -8.44 6.43
N GLY A 153 4.27 -9.07 6.59
CA GLY A 153 4.96 -9.79 5.53
C GLY A 153 5.89 -8.90 4.70
N GLU A 154 6.67 -9.56 3.85
CA GLU A 154 7.61 -8.91 2.95
C GLU A 154 6.90 -8.39 1.69
N PRO A 155 7.38 -7.30 1.07
CA PRO A 155 6.73 -6.72 -0.11
C PRO A 155 6.52 -7.71 -1.26
N CYS A 156 7.50 -8.58 -1.48
CA CYS A 156 7.42 -9.61 -2.51
C CYS A 156 6.40 -10.71 -2.22
N GLU A 157 6.12 -11.02 -0.95
CA GLU A 157 5.10 -12.01 -0.58
C GLU A 157 3.71 -11.53 -0.99
N ALA A 158 3.36 -10.30 -0.59
CA ALA A 158 2.08 -9.69 -0.95
C ALA A 158 1.96 -9.48 -2.47
N PHE A 159 3.01 -8.98 -3.11
CA PHE A 159 3.06 -8.83 -4.56
C PHE A 159 2.78 -10.15 -5.29
N CYS A 160 3.43 -11.24 -4.88
CA CYS A 160 3.25 -12.54 -5.53
C CYS A 160 1.87 -13.15 -5.31
N VAL A 161 1.26 -12.92 -4.14
CA VAL A 161 -0.15 -13.26 -3.91
C VAL A 161 -1.04 -12.56 -4.94
N PHE A 162 -0.84 -11.27 -5.18
CA PHE A 162 -1.66 -10.54 -6.14
C PHE A 162 -1.38 -10.95 -7.58
N ALA A 163 -0.11 -11.03 -7.97
CA ALA A 163 0.29 -11.38 -9.33
C ALA A 163 -0.25 -12.76 -9.74
N LEU A 164 -0.20 -13.75 -8.84
CA LEU A 164 -0.66 -15.10 -9.13
C LEU A 164 -2.17 -15.25 -9.04
N ARG A 165 -2.85 -14.55 -8.12
CA ARG A 165 -4.31 -14.72 -7.94
C ARG A 165 -5.15 -13.81 -8.81
N TRP A 166 -4.67 -12.59 -9.10
CA TRP A 166 -5.43 -11.59 -9.84
C TRP A 166 -5.06 -11.54 -11.33
N CYS A 167 -3.77 -11.64 -11.67
CA CYS A 167 -3.33 -11.54 -13.06
C CYS A 167 -3.41 -12.86 -13.85
N THR A 168 -3.79 -13.96 -13.20
CA THR A 168 -4.06 -15.23 -13.89
C THR A 168 -5.48 -15.24 -14.39
N THR A 169 -5.66 -15.37 -15.71
CA THR A 169 -6.99 -15.44 -16.34
C THR A 169 -7.03 -16.59 -17.33
N SER A 170 -8.22 -16.90 -17.87
CA SER A 170 -8.34 -17.84 -18.99
C SER A 170 -7.78 -17.30 -20.31
N ALA A 171 -7.62 -15.97 -20.42
CA ALA A 171 -7.21 -15.30 -21.65
C ALA A 171 -5.70 -14.99 -21.71
N ALA A 172 -4.99 -15.04 -20.58
CA ALA A 172 -3.57 -14.74 -20.50
C ALA A 172 -2.88 -15.67 -19.48
N PRO A 173 -1.68 -16.19 -19.80
CA PRO A 173 -0.90 -16.97 -18.83
C PRO A 173 -0.56 -16.11 -17.60
N PRO A 174 -0.33 -16.75 -16.43
CA PRO A 174 0.10 -16.02 -15.25
C PRO A 174 1.45 -15.33 -15.52
N PRO A 175 1.73 -14.17 -14.88
CA PRO A 175 3.02 -13.48 -15.02
C PRO A 175 4.21 -14.30 -14.49
N TYR A 176 3.94 -15.29 -13.64
CA TYR A 176 4.90 -16.21 -13.05
C TYR A 176 4.27 -17.61 -12.99
N ALA A 177 5.03 -18.68 -13.23
CA ALA A 177 4.45 -20.03 -13.20
C ALA A 177 4.18 -20.51 -11.77
N THR A 178 4.99 -20.07 -10.81
CA THR A 178 4.87 -20.45 -9.39
C THR A 178 5.15 -19.27 -8.45
N GLU A 179 4.75 -19.41 -7.20
CA GLU A 179 5.09 -18.48 -6.13
C GLU A 179 6.61 -18.38 -5.91
N ALA A 180 7.32 -19.51 -5.92
CA ALA A 180 8.78 -19.51 -5.78
C ALA A 180 9.50 -18.75 -6.91
N GLU A 181 9.03 -18.90 -8.15
CA GLU A 181 9.53 -18.13 -9.29
C GLU A 181 9.23 -16.64 -9.14
N CYS A 182 8.00 -16.30 -8.75
CA CYS A 182 7.60 -14.91 -8.51
C CYS A 182 8.47 -14.26 -7.43
N LEU A 183 8.68 -14.93 -6.30
CA LEU A 183 9.51 -14.43 -5.20
C LEU A 183 10.96 -14.25 -5.65
N THR A 184 11.50 -15.20 -6.41
CA THR A 184 12.87 -15.10 -6.94
C THR A 184 13.01 -13.89 -7.85
N ALA A 185 12.07 -13.69 -8.78
CA ALA A 185 12.07 -12.54 -9.68
C ALA A 185 11.88 -11.22 -8.93
N CYS A 186 10.90 -11.16 -8.03
CA CYS A 186 10.58 -9.95 -7.27
C CYS A 186 11.79 -9.46 -6.45
N ASN A 187 12.47 -10.36 -5.75
CA ASN A 187 13.66 -10.03 -4.96
C ASN A 187 14.89 -9.66 -5.81
N ALA A 188 14.87 -9.91 -7.12
CA ALA A 188 15.94 -9.57 -8.03
C ALA A 188 15.80 -8.15 -8.64
N PHE A 189 14.61 -7.55 -8.57
CA PHE A 189 14.42 -6.18 -9.06
C PHE A 189 15.02 -5.16 -8.09
N GLU A 190 15.63 -4.11 -8.63
CA GLU A 190 16.09 -2.99 -7.83
C GLU A 190 14.89 -2.21 -7.25
N ALA A 191 15.07 -1.56 -6.10
CA ALA A 191 14.15 -0.52 -5.65
C ALA A 191 14.42 0.75 -6.47
N ALA A 192 13.39 1.37 -7.04
CA ALA A 192 13.55 2.60 -7.83
C ALA A 192 13.82 3.82 -6.96
N LEU A 193 13.30 3.83 -5.73
CA LEU A 193 13.45 4.96 -4.84
C LEU A 193 14.49 4.66 -3.76
N PRO A 194 15.60 5.44 -3.66
CA PRO A 194 16.47 5.34 -2.52
C PRO A 194 15.64 5.64 -1.27
N ALA A 195 15.74 4.77 -0.27
CA ALA A 195 15.07 5.00 1.00
C ALA A 195 15.47 6.40 1.51
N PRO A 196 14.52 7.33 1.73
CA PRO A 196 14.77 8.73 2.11
C PRO A 196 15.39 8.83 3.49
N SER A 197 15.38 7.71 4.21
CA SER A 197 16.07 7.46 5.45
C SER A 197 16.54 6.00 5.40
N PRO A 198 17.74 5.69 5.90
CA PRO A 198 18.17 4.30 6.05
C PRO A 198 17.09 3.49 6.76
N GLY A 199 16.54 2.48 6.08
CA GLY A 199 15.62 1.51 6.68
C GLY A 199 14.11 1.78 6.52
N ILE A 200 13.65 2.77 5.76
CA ILE A 200 12.21 2.91 5.42
C ILE A 200 12.01 2.75 3.91
N PRO A 201 11.45 1.63 3.43
CA PRO A 201 11.07 1.45 2.04
C PRO A 201 10.09 2.55 1.61
N GLN A 202 10.26 3.11 0.41
CA GLN A 202 9.24 3.99 -0.17
C GLN A 202 8.32 3.19 -1.04
N TYR A 203 7.08 3.09 -0.59
CA TYR A 203 5.97 2.85 -1.49
C TYR A 203 4.97 3.97 -1.39
N ASN A 204 4.58 4.44 -2.55
CA ASN A 204 3.53 5.40 -2.74
C ASN A 204 2.63 4.85 -3.84
N ALA A 205 1.32 4.85 -3.61
CA ALA A 205 0.35 4.45 -4.63
C ALA A 205 0.47 5.23 -5.96
N ALA A 206 1.11 6.41 -5.95
CA ALA A 206 1.40 7.20 -7.13
C ALA A 206 2.75 6.87 -7.81
N GLY A 207 3.49 5.86 -7.35
CA GLY A 207 4.92 5.63 -7.62
C GLY A 207 5.31 5.52 -9.11
N PRO A 208 6.58 5.18 -9.41
CA PRO A 208 7.05 5.23 -10.79
C PRO A 208 6.21 4.29 -11.67
N LEU A 209 5.77 4.78 -12.83
CA LEU A 209 5.06 3.97 -13.83
C LEU A 209 6.00 3.38 -14.88
N THR A 210 7.31 3.58 -14.71
CA THR A 210 8.38 3.14 -15.61
C THR A 210 9.64 2.79 -14.84
N GLY A 211 10.57 2.09 -15.49
CA GLY A 211 11.86 1.67 -14.91
C GLY A 211 11.83 0.24 -14.39
N ASP A 212 12.94 -0.49 -14.52
CA ASP A 212 13.06 -1.87 -14.07
C ASP A 212 13.20 -1.98 -12.54
N SER A 213 12.09 -1.76 -11.84
CA SER A 213 12.07 -1.79 -10.38
C SER A 213 10.89 -2.54 -9.80
N VAL A 214 11.05 -3.01 -8.56
CA VAL A 214 9.94 -3.58 -7.80
C VAL A 214 8.82 -2.55 -7.58
N ASP A 215 9.18 -1.29 -7.38
CA ASP A 215 8.22 -0.20 -7.15
C ASP A 215 7.32 0.03 -8.38
N CYS A 216 7.90 0.01 -9.59
CA CYS A 216 7.13 0.14 -10.83
C CYS A 216 6.11 -0.99 -10.97
N ARG A 217 6.54 -2.21 -10.70
CA ARG A 217 5.71 -3.41 -10.80
C ARG A 217 4.61 -3.43 -9.75
N GLN A 218 4.92 -2.97 -8.55
CA GLN A 218 3.95 -2.84 -7.45
C GLN A 218 2.88 -1.80 -7.78
N VAL A 219 3.25 -0.62 -8.30
CA VAL A 219 2.24 0.38 -8.71
C VAL A 219 1.35 -0.16 -9.82
N HIS A 220 1.90 -0.83 -10.83
CA HIS A 220 1.11 -1.49 -11.86
C HIS A 220 0.20 -2.60 -11.32
N MET A 221 0.67 -3.37 -10.33
CA MET A 221 -0.16 -4.37 -9.67
C MET A 221 -1.32 -3.72 -8.90
N MET A 222 -1.12 -2.57 -8.27
CA MET A 222 -2.23 -1.85 -7.61
C MET A 222 -3.21 -1.24 -8.62
N LEU A 223 -2.73 -0.70 -9.74
CA LEU A 223 -3.60 -0.23 -10.82
C LEU A 223 -4.42 -1.39 -11.42
N ALA A 224 -3.81 -2.57 -11.56
CA ALA A 224 -4.52 -3.77 -12.02
C ALA A 224 -5.70 -4.15 -11.10
N LEU A 225 -5.64 -3.87 -9.80
CA LEU A 225 -6.70 -4.20 -8.84
C LEU A 225 -7.91 -3.24 -8.89
N GLU A 226 -7.90 -2.19 -9.70
CA GLU A 226 -9.06 -1.28 -9.76
C GLU A 226 -10.28 -1.92 -10.43
N SER A 227 -10.06 -2.72 -11.49
CA SER A 227 -11.13 -3.35 -12.26
C SER A 227 -10.58 -4.51 -13.10
N THR A 228 -11.47 -5.28 -13.72
CA THR A 228 -11.06 -6.31 -14.70
C THR A 228 -10.46 -5.70 -15.96
N SER A 229 -10.92 -4.52 -16.40
CA SER A 229 -10.30 -3.83 -17.54
C SER A 229 -8.91 -3.30 -17.17
N ALA A 230 -8.74 -2.78 -15.96
CA ALA A 230 -7.44 -2.33 -15.47
C ALA A 230 -6.47 -3.52 -15.28
N ARG A 231 -6.97 -4.68 -14.85
CA ARG A 231 -6.21 -5.93 -14.82
C ARG A 231 -5.61 -6.24 -16.19
N ASP A 232 -6.45 -6.26 -17.23
CA ASP A 232 -6.00 -6.63 -18.57
C ASP A 232 -4.96 -5.63 -19.12
N LEU A 233 -5.06 -4.35 -18.73
CA LEU A 233 -4.09 -3.30 -19.09
C LEU A 233 -2.77 -3.38 -18.30
N HIS A 234 -2.81 -3.62 -16.99
CA HIS A 234 -1.64 -3.43 -16.11
C HIS A 234 -0.95 -4.72 -15.68
N CYS A 235 -1.61 -5.87 -15.71
CA CYS A 235 -0.97 -7.15 -15.41
C CYS A 235 0.24 -7.49 -16.31
N PRO A 236 0.27 -7.13 -17.62
CA PRO A 236 1.47 -7.32 -18.43
C PRO A 236 2.71 -6.59 -17.87
N ALA A 237 2.51 -5.48 -17.14
CA ALA A 237 3.61 -4.71 -16.58
C ALA A 237 4.22 -5.33 -15.30
N VAL A 238 3.53 -6.31 -14.71
CA VAL A 238 3.94 -6.98 -13.47
C VAL A 238 5.04 -8.02 -13.74
N ALA A 239 5.03 -8.67 -14.91
CA ALA A 239 5.96 -9.77 -15.26
C ALA A 239 7.41 -9.31 -15.52
N VAL A 240 8.39 -10.22 -15.39
CA VAL A 240 9.81 -9.94 -15.69
C VAL A 240 10.02 -9.31 -17.06
N ALA A 241 9.30 -9.79 -18.08
CA ALA A 241 9.39 -9.29 -19.46
C ALA A 241 8.55 -8.01 -19.71
N SER A 242 8.27 -7.22 -18.67
CA SER A 242 7.48 -5.99 -18.77
C SER A 242 8.10 -5.00 -19.76
N THR A 243 7.25 -4.43 -20.60
CA THR A 243 7.68 -3.33 -21.49
C THR A 243 7.53 -1.95 -20.83
N ALA A 244 6.76 -1.83 -19.75
CA ALA A 244 6.58 -0.60 -19.00
C ALA A 244 7.65 -0.42 -17.92
N CYS A 245 7.95 -1.50 -17.17
CA CYS A 245 8.96 -1.53 -16.12
C CYS A 245 10.26 -2.14 -16.67
N LYS A 246 11.00 -1.37 -17.46
CA LYS A 246 12.31 -1.70 -18.01
C LYS A 246 13.20 -0.46 -18.09
#